data_AF-A0A964I361-F1
#
_entry.id   AF-A0A964I361-F1
#
_cell.length_a   1.000
_cell.length_b   1.000
_cell.length_c   1.000
_cell.angle_alpha   90.00
_cell.angle_beta   90.00
_cell.angle_gamma   90.00
#
_symmetry.space_group_name_H-M   'P 1'
#
loop_
_entity.id
_entity.type
_entity.pdbx_description
1 polymer ?
#
loop_
_entity_poly.entity_id
_entity_poly.type
_entity_poly.pdbx_seq_one_letter_code
_entity_poly.pdbx_strand_id
1 'polypeptide(L)' 'MASRVVAVLALALFATAAPPPQAPPEVRIEKNVPAPMRDGVILRADVYRPAMPGRLPVLLQRT' A
#
# COMPACT_ATOMS: atom_id res chain seq x y z
N MET A 1 29.43 5.37 -36.30
CA MET A 1 28.26 6.25 -36.04
C MET A 1 27.02 5.48 -35.59
N ALA A 2 26.64 4.36 -36.23
CA ALA A 2 25.45 3.55 -35.87
C ALA A 2 25.38 3.07 -34.40
N SER A 3 26.50 2.66 -33.80
CA SER A 3 26.54 2.14 -32.42
C SER A 3 26.19 3.19 -31.34
N ARG A 4 26.53 4.47 -31.56
CA ARG A 4 26.18 5.56 -30.63
C ARG A 4 24.70 5.90 -30.66
N VAL A 5 24.08 5.85 -31.85
CA VAL A 5 22.64 6.08 -32.01
C VAL A 5 21.84 4.98 -31.33
N VAL A 6 22.23 3.72 -31.52
CA VAL A 6 21.57 2.57 -30.86
C VAL A 6 21.73 2.64 -29.35
N ALA A 7 22.90 3.04 -28.83
CA ALA A 7 23.13 3.21 -27.40
C ALA A 7 22.27 4.34 -26.80
N VAL A 8 22.14 5.48 -27.51
CA VAL A 8 21.29 6.60 -27.06
C VAL A 8 19.80 6.22 -27.12
N LEU A 9 19.37 5.49 -28.15
CA LEU A 9 17.99 5.02 -28.26
C LEU A 9 17.63 4.01 -27.17
N ALA A 10 18.55 3.09 -26.86
CA ALA A 10 18.36 2.08 -25.81
C ALA A 10 18.32 2.72 -24.41
N LEU A 11 19.16 3.73 -24.15
CA LEU A 11 19.15 4.48 -22.89
C LEU A 11 17.87 5.31 -22.74
N ALA A 12 17.39 5.92 -23.83
CA ALA A 12 16.14 6.67 -23.83
C ALA A 12 14.91 5.78 -23.58
N LEU A 13 14.87 4.56 -24.14
CA LEU A 13 13.78 3.60 -23.88
C LEU A 13 13.76 3.11 -22.42
N PHE A 14 14.91 2.94 -21.79
CA PHE A 14 14.99 2.56 -20.38
C PHE A 14 14.60 3.69 -19.43
N ALA A 15 14.91 4.95 -19.79
CA ALA A 15 14.65 6.11 -18.94
C ALA A 15 13.16 6.49 -18.85
N THR A 16 12.31 6.05 -19.79
CA THR A 16 10.87 6.36 -19.81
C THR A 16 9.99 5.30 -19.16
N ALA A 17 10.55 4.19 -18.68
CA ALA A 17 9.80 3.12 -18.05
C ALA A 17 9.45 3.46 -16.60
N ALA A 18 8.55 4.43 -16.39
CA ALA A 18 7.88 4.56 -15.11
C ALA A 18 7.00 3.30 -14.91
N PRO A 19 7.08 2.60 -13.77
CA PRO A 19 6.15 1.53 -13.50
C PRO A 19 4.72 2.08 -13.63
N PRO A 20 3.79 1.33 -14.25
CA PRO A 20 2.42 1.78 -14.36
C PRO A 20 1.89 2.10 -12.95
N PRO A 21 1.02 3.12 -12.80
CA PRO A 21 0.43 3.45 -11.51
C PRO A 21 -0.19 2.18 -10.93
N GLN A 22 0.33 1.73 -9.80
CA GLN A 22 -0.24 0.57 -9.11
C GLN A 22 -1.61 0.99 -8.61
N ALA A 23 -2.64 0.22 -8.97
CA ALA A 23 -3.96 0.42 -8.39
C ALA A 23 -3.83 0.32 -6.86
N PRO A 24 -4.51 1.20 -6.10
CA PRO A 24 -4.57 1.06 -4.65
C PRO A 24 -5.00 -0.37 -4.30
N PRO A 25 -4.38 -1.02 -3.30
CA PRO A 25 -4.84 -2.32 -2.87
C PRO A 25 -6.31 -2.21 -2.43
N GLU A 26 -7.11 -3.21 -2.75
CA GLU A 26 -8.47 -3.30 -2.23
C GLU A 26 -8.43 -3.28 -0.70
N VAL A 27 -9.23 -2.41 -0.07
CA VAL A 27 -9.27 -2.26 1.39
C VAL A 27 -10.59 -2.82 1.91
N ARG A 28 -10.49 -3.77 2.83
CA ARG A 28 -11.62 -4.27 3.62
C ARG A 28 -11.74 -3.43 4.89
N ILE A 29 -12.96 -3.02 5.20
CA ILE A 29 -13.26 -2.20 6.38
C ILE A 29 -14.16 -3.00 7.31
N GLU A 30 -13.64 -3.33 8.48
CA GLU A 30 -14.41 -3.92 9.56
C GLU A 30 -14.79 -2.82 10.54
N LYS A 31 -16.09 -2.54 10.65
CA LYS A 31 -16.59 -1.44 11.48
C LYS A 31 -16.92 -1.89 12.90
N ASN A 32 -16.79 -0.97 13.86
CA ASN A 32 -17.21 -1.18 15.25
C ASN A 32 -16.56 -2.39 15.96
N VAL A 33 -15.31 -2.70 15.59
CA VAL A 33 -14.53 -3.78 16.21
C VAL A 33 -14.31 -3.44 17.69
N PRO A 34 -14.69 -4.34 18.62
CA PRO A 34 -14.52 -4.10 20.05
C PRO A 34 -13.05 -4.23 20.46
N ALA A 35 -12.56 -3.26 21.21
CA ALA A 35 -11.25 -3.27 21.87
C ALA A 35 -11.44 -3.21 23.39
N PRO A 36 -11.43 -4.35 24.10
CA PRO A 36 -11.64 -4.40 25.55
C PRO A 36 -10.41 -3.87 26.29
N MET A 37 -10.65 -2.91 27.18
CA MET A 37 -9.62 -2.28 28.00
C MET A 37 -9.53 -2.91 29.39
N ARG A 38 -8.44 -2.62 30.11
CA ARG A 38 -8.18 -3.15 31.46
C ARG A 38 -9.19 -2.72 32.52
N ASP A 39 -9.89 -1.60 32.29
CA ASP A 39 -10.87 -0.99 33.19
C ASP A 39 -12.31 -1.49 32.91
N GLY A 40 -12.48 -2.42 31.97
CA GLY A 40 -13.78 -2.95 31.57
C GLY A 40 -14.50 -2.13 30.50
N VAL A 41 -13.96 -0.98 30.08
CA VAL A 41 -14.52 -0.21 28.97
C VAL A 41 -14.24 -0.93 27.65
N ILE A 42 -15.24 -0.96 26.75
CA ILE A 42 -15.10 -1.48 25.40
C ILE A 42 -15.03 -0.30 24.43
N LEU A 43 -13.85 -0.04 23.89
CA LEU A 43 -13.68 0.92 22.81
C LEU A 43 -14.13 0.30 21.49
N ARG A 44 -14.49 1.15 20.53
CA ARG A 44 -14.88 0.75 19.17
C ARG A 44 -13.89 1.34 18.18
N ALA A 45 -13.42 0.50 17.27
CA ALA A 45 -12.50 0.89 16.21
C ALA A 45 -13.00 0.40 14.85
N ASP A 46 -12.68 1.16 13.82
CA ASP A 46 -12.79 0.68 12.45
C ASP A 46 -11.41 0.18 12.00
N VAL A 47 -11.35 -1.05 11.48
CA VAL A 47 -10.11 -1.70 11.05
C VAL A 47 -10.07 -1.71 9.52
N TYR A 48 -9.07 -1.02 8.98
CA TYR A 48 -8.79 -0.96 7.55
C TYR A 48 -7.68 -1.97 7.23
N ARG A 49 -8.02 -3.01 6.47
CA ARG A 49 -7.09 -4.10 6.12
C ARG A 49 -6.99 -4.25 4.60
N PRO A 50 -5.77 -4.27 4.01
CA PRO A 50 -5.60 -4.66 2.62
C PRO A 50 -6.16 -6.06 2.36
N ALA A 51 -6.82 -6.29 1.23
CA ALA A 51 -7.39 -7.58 0.82
C ALA A 51 -6.32 -8.60 0.38
N MET A 52 -5.21 -8.66 1.12
CA MET A 52 -4.11 -9.58 0.89
C MET A 52 -3.80 -10.39 2.16
N PRO A 53 -3.37 -11.64 2.03
CA PRO A 53 -2.96 -12.45 3.17
C PRO A 53 -1.60 -11.98 3.73
N GLY A 54 -1.40 -12.12 5.04
CA GLY A 54 -0.10 -11.88 5.68
C GLY A 54 -0.18 -11.08 6.98
N ARG A 55 0.95 -11.03 7.69
CA ARG A 55 1.17 -10.12 8.82
C ARG A 55 1.82 -8.85 8.30
N LEU A 56 1.15 -7.73 8.49
CA LEU A 56 1.58 -6.42 8.04
C LEU A 56 1.76 -5.51 9.26
N PRO A 57 2.65 -4.50 9.19
CA PRO A 57 2.72 -3.46 10.21
C PRO A 57 1.38 -2.72 10.29
N VAL A 58 1.02 -2.27 11.50
CA VAL A 58 -0.26 -1.60 11.77
C VAL A 58 0.00 -0.15 12.14
N LEU A 59 -0.75 0.75 11.49
CA LEU A 59 -0.86 2.14 11.90
C LEU A 59 -2.06 2.27 12.84
N LEU A 60 -1.84 2.91 13.99
CA LEU A 60 -2.90 3.16 14.96
C LEU A 60 -3.14 4.66 15.06
N GLN A 61 -4.38 5.06 14.84
CA GLN A 61 -4.85 6.41 15.14
C GLN A 61 -5.88 6.30 16.26
N ARG A 62 -5.72 7.16 17.28
CA ARG A 62 -6.72 7.38 18.33
C ARG A 62 -7.16 8.83 18.24
N THR A 63 -8.46 9.05 18.21
CA THR A 63 -9.10 10.37 18.24
C THR A 63 -9.78 10.59 19.58
#